data_AF-A0A536JNN2-F1
#
_entry.id   AF-A0A536JNN2-F1
#
_cell.length_a   1.000
_cell.length_b   1.000
_cell.length_c   1.000
_cell.angle_alpha   90.00
_cell.angle_beta   90.00
_cell.angle_gamma   90.00
#
_symmetry.space_group_name_H-M   'P 1'
#
loop_
_entity.id
_entity.type
_entity.pdbx_description
1 polymer ?
#
loop_
_entity_poly.entity_id
_entity_poly.type
_entity_poly.pdbx_seq_one_letter_code
_entity_poly.pdbx_strand_id
1 'polypeptide(L)'
;MSQAAAVGLGAIAGATVFLGLPVARMHGLPKVVQGFLNAFATGILVFLLWDILTHAAGPVEVAITQGHRGPFAAMAVIFAVGIAVGLLGLVYFNRTVFSHLRHEHANPSARSLSLAIATGLGLHNLSEGLAIGESAHVGAIAFTGVLAVGFAL
;
A
#
# COMPACT_ATOMS: atom_id res chain seq x y z
N MET A 1 -16.17 6.50 14.41
CA MET A 1 -17.13 6.34 13.29
C MET A 1 -17.96 5.08 13.51
N SER A 2 -19.15 4.94 12.92
CA SER A 2 -19.85 3.64 12.94
C SER A 2 -19.15 2.63 12.03
N GLN A 3 -19.16 1.34 12.36
CA GLN A 3 -18.55 0.30 11.51
C GLN A 3 -19.15 0.31 10.09
N ALA A 4 -20.45 0.58 9.96
CA ALA A 4 -21.10 0.72 8.66
C ALA A 4 -20.53 1.89 7.83
N ALA A 5 -20.18 3.02 8.46
CA ALA A 5 -19.55 4.14 7.76
C ALA A 5 -18.11 3.81 7.32
N ALA A 6 -17.36 3.08 8.14
CA ALA A 6 -16.02 2.61 7.80
C ALA A 6 -16.05 1.67 6.58
N VAL A 7 -16.98 0.71 6.58
CA VAL A 7 -17.19 -0.21 5.45
C VAL A 7 -17.65 0.55 4.20
N GLY A 8 -18.56 1.52 4.34
CA GLY A 8 -19.00 2.36 3.22
C GLY A 8 -17.87 3.17 2.61
N LEU A 9 -17.01 3.79 3.42
CA LEU A 9 -15.84 4.52 2.95
C LEU A 9 -14.80 3.61 2.31
N GLY A 10 -14.54 2.44 2.89
CA GLY A 10 -13.66 1.43 2.29
C GLY A 10 -14.19 0.92 0.95
N ALA A 11 -15.51 0.74 0.81
CA ALA A 11 -16.15 0.34 -0.43
C ALA A 11 -16.04 1.44 -1.51
N ILE A 12 -16.22 2.71 -1.14
CA ILE A 12 -16.06 3.85 -2.05
C ILE A 12 -14.59 3.98 -2.49
N ALA A 13 -13.64 3.88 -1.56
CA ALA A 13 -12.22 3.91 -1.88
C ALA A 13 -11.83 2.73 -2.80
N GLY A 14 -12.28 1.51 -2.49
CA GLY A 14 -12.05 0.36 -3.38
C GLY A 14 -12.74 0.49 -4.74
N ALA A 15 -13.87 1.21 -4.81
CA ALA A 15 -14.55 1.48 -6.07
C ALA A 15 -13.75 2.42 -6.99
N THR A 16 -12.87 3.29 -6.45
CA THR A 16 -12.09 4.22 -7.29
C THR A 16 -11.06 3.49 -8.14
N VAL A 17 -10.61 2.28 -7.76
CA VAL A 17 -9.77 1.40 -8.61
C VAL A 17 -10.40 1.14 -9.97
N PHE A 18 -11.72 1.04 -10.03
CA PHE A 18 -12.42 0.81 -11.29
C PHE A 18 -12.37 2.03 -12.23
N LEU A 19 -12.01 3.22 -11.74
CA LEU A 19 -11.77 4.39 -12.59
C LEU A 19 -10.47 4.26 -13.40
N GLY A 20 -9.50 3.47 -12.93
CA GLY A 20 -8.28 3.14 -13.68
C GLY A 20 -8.51 2.12 -14.81
N LEU A 21 -9.56 1.29 -14.73
CA LEU A 21 -9.85 0.25 -15.74
C LEU A 21 -10.10 0.79 -17.16
N PRO A 22 -10.85 1.89 -17.37
CA PRO A 22 -10.95 2.54 -18.68
C PRO A 22 -9.59 2.92 -19.25
N VAL A 23 -8.71 3.52 -18.44
CA VAL A 23 -7.37 3.94 -18.84
C VAL A 23 -6.50 2.72 -19.16
N ALA A 24 -6.58 1.65 -18.35
CA ALA A 24 -5.87 0.40 -18.57
C ALA A 24 -6.30 -0.33 -19.85
N ARG A 25 -7.53 -0.09 -20.35
CA ARG A 25 -8.03 -0.64 -21.63
C ARG A 25 -7.65 0.20 -22.85
N MET A 26 -7.09 1.40 -22.67
CA MET A 26 -6.64 2.23 -23.80
C MET A 26 -5.36 1.64 -24.40
N HIS A 27 -5.46 1.14 -25.63
CA HIS A 27 -4.29 0.71 -26.40
C HIS A 27 -3.67 1.91 -27.13
N GLY A 28 -2.33 2.02 -27.12
CA GLY A 28 -1.60 3.03 -27.90
C GLY A 28 -1.27 4.34 -27.18
N LEU A 29 -1.28 4.38 -25.84
CA LEU A 29 -0.84 5.54 -25.07
C LEU A 29 0.62 5.94 -25.43
N PRO A 30 0.91 7.22 -25.68
CA PRO A 30 2.27 7.69 -25.97
C PRO A 30 3.24 7.35 -24.82
N LYS A 31 4.49 7.01 -25.14
CA LYS A 31 5.53 6.68 -24.13
C LYS A 31 5.71 7.75 -23.05
N VAL A 32 5.54 9.03 -23.42
CA VAL A 32 5.62 10.16 -22.48
C VAL A 32 4.51 10.08 -21.43
N VAL A 33 3.28 9.76 -21.84
CA VAL A 33 2.14 9.63 -20.92
C VAL A 33 2.33 8.41 -20.01
N GLN A 34 2.78 7.28 -20.55
CA GLN A 34 3.11 6.10 -19.74
C GLN A 34 4.20 6.41 -18.70
N GLY A 35 5.25 7.13 -19.11
CA GLY A 35 6.32 7.56 -18.22
C GLY A 35 5.82 8.52 -17.13
N PHE A 36 4.96 9.48 -17.48
CA PHE A 36 4.35 10.40 -16.53
C PHE A 36 3.48 9.66 -15.50
N LEU A 37 2.58 8.78 -15.95
CA LEU A 37 1.71 8.00 -15.07
C LEU A 37 2.54 7.09 -14.14
N ASN A 38 3.58 6.44 -14.66
CA ASN A 38 4.46 5.60 -13.84
C ASN A 38 5.25 6.41 -12.79
N ALA A 39 5.77 7.59 -13.16
CA ALA A 39 6.45 8.48 -12.23
C ALA A 39 5.48 9.02 -11.16
N PHE A 40 4.25 9.36 -11.55
CA PHE A 40 3.21 9.83 -10.65
C PHE A 40 2.78 8.73 -9.66
N ALA A 41 2.50 7.52 -10.15
CA ALA A 41 2.20 6.37 -9.31
C ALA A 41 3.36 6.04 -8.34
N THR A 42 4.60 6.09 -8.81
CA THR A 42 5.79 5.91 -7.95
C THR A 42 5.87 6.99 -6.86
N GLY A 43 5.58 8.24 -7.20
CA GLY A 43 5.55 9.35 -6.23
C GLY A 43 4.49 9.13 -5.15
N ILE A 44 3.30 8.67 -5.52
CA ILE A 44 2.23 8.32 -4.59
C ILE A 44 2.65 7.15 -3.68
N LEU A 45 3.25 6.10 -4.25
CA LEU A 45 3.74 4.96 -3.46
C LEU A 45 4.76 5.37 -2.40
N VAL A 46 5.71 6.24 -2.76
CA VAL A 46 6.71 6.77 -1.82
C VAL A 46 6.05 7.63 -0.74
N PHE A 47 5.10 8.48 -1.13
CA PHE A 47 4.33 9.30 -0.19
C PHE A 47 3.55 8.42 0.80
N LEU A 48 2.82 7.42 0.32
CA LEU A 48 2.04 6.50 1.16
C LEU A 48 2.94 5.70 2.11
N LEU A 49 4.11 5.26 1.65
CA LEU A 49 5.08 4.59 2.52
C LEU A 49 5.49 5.51 3.68
N TRP A 50 5.84 6.76 3.37
CA TRP A 50 6.21 7.73 4.40
C TRP A 50 5.05 7.97 5.38
N ASP A 51 3.85 8.18 4.85
CA ASP A 51 2.65 8.49 5.63
C ASP A 51 2.25 7.34 6.57
N ILE A 52 2.32 6.09 6.11
CA ILE A 52 2.08 4.91 6.94
C ILE A 52 3.14 4.79 8.05
N LEU A 53 4.42 5.03 7.73
CA LEU A 53 5.49 4.94 8.72
C LEU A 53 5.38 6.03 9.80
N THR A 54 5.03 7.27 9.43
CA THR A 54 4.83 8.36 10.40
C THR A 54 3.59 8.13 11.27
N HIS A 55 2.49 7.65 10.69
CA HIS A 55 1.30 7.26 11.46
C HIS A 55 1.61 6.12 12.45
N ALA A 56 2.33 5.09 12.00
CA ALA A 56 2.72 3.96 12.84
C ALA A 56 3.71 4.35 13.95
N ALA A 57 4.53 5.38 13.75
CA ALA A 57 5.45 5.90 14.76
C ALA A 57 4.75 6.77 15.83
N GLY A 58 3.61 7.37 15.53
CA GLY A 58 2.87 8.27 16.44
C GLY A 58 2.65 7.70 17.85
N PRO A 59 2.14 6.45 18.01
CA PRO A 59 1.98 5.85 19.33
C PRO A 59 3.29 5.66 20.10
N VAL A 60 4.41 5.45 19.41
CA VAL A 60 5.75 5.36 20.02
C VAL A 60 6.19 6.73 20.54
N GLU A 61 5.98 7.79 19.76
CA GLU A 61 6.28 9.18 20.14
C GLU A 61 5.44 9.66 21.33
N VAL A 62 4.16 9.28 21.39
CA VAL A 62 3.29 9.59 22.54
C VAL A 62 3.79 8.88 23.80
N ALA A 63 4.17 7.60 23.69
CA ALA A 63 4.62 6.83 24.84
C ALA A 63 5.96 7.35 25.43
N ILE A 64 6.89 7.81 24.58
CA ILE A 64 8.16 8.39 25.04
C ILE A 64 7.97 9.77 25.66
N THR A 65 7.13 10.62 25.07
CA THR A 65 6.88 11.99 25.57
C THR A 65 6.12 11.99 26.90
N GLN A 66 5.26 11.00 27.15
CA GLN A 66 4.56 10.82 28.42
C GLN A 66 5.42 10.13 29.51
N GLY A 67 6.66 9.73 29.20
CA GLY A 67 7.57 9.11 30.16
C GLY A 67 7.22 7.66 30.55
N HIS A 68 6.28 7.03 29.85
CA HIS A 68 5.80 5.69 30.14
C HIS A 68 6.75 4.61 29.60
N ARG A 69 7.81 4.27 30.34
CA ARG A 69 8.86 3.33 29.89
C ARG A 69 8.35 1.95 29.44
N GLY A 70 7.37 1.39 30.15
CA GLY A 70 6.79 0.07 29.80
C GLY A 70 6.02 0.10 28.47
N PRO A 71 4.97 0.95 28.34
CA PRO A 71 4.26 1.16 27.09
C PRO A 71 5.15 1.58 25.92
N PHE A 72 6.15 2.44 26.16
CA PHE A 72 7.12 2.82 25.14
C PHE A 72 7.90 1.61 24.62
N ALA A 73 8.46 0.78 25.51
CA ALA A 73 9.19 -0.41 25.11
C ALA A 73 8.31 -1.38 24.32
N ALA A 74 7.06 -1.59 24.75
CA ALA A 74 6.12 -2.43 24.03
C ALA A 74 5.82 -1.89 22.62
N MET A 75 5.50 -0.60 22.49
CA MET A 75 5.20 0.01 21.19
C MET A 75 6.42 0.05 20.26
N ALA A 76 7.61 0.34 20.79
CA ALA A 76 8.85 0.33 20.02
C ALA A 76 9.18 -1.08 19.50
N VAL A 77 8.97 -2.13 20.31
CA VAL A 77 9.14 -3.52 19.87
C VAL A 77 8.12 -3.88 18.79
N ILE A 78 6.84 -3.54 18.98
CA ILE A 78 5.80 -3.81 17.98
C ILE A 78 6.13 -3.12 16.65
N PHE A 79 6.53 -1.85 16.69
CA PHE A 79 6.93 -1.08 15.50
C PHE A 79 8.13 -1.72 14.79
N ALA A 80 9.20 -2.06 15.53
CA ALA A 80 10.40 -2.67 14.98
C ALA A 80 10.12 -4.05 14.38
N VAL A 81 9.33 -4.89 15.07
CA VAL A 81 8.90 -6.20 14.57
C VAL A 81 8.03 -6.04 13.33
N GLY A 82 7.12 -5.07 13.30
CA GLY A 82 6.29 -4.77 12.13
C GLY A 82 7.12 -4.42 10.90
N ILE A 83 8.10 -3.52 11.04
CA ILE A 83 9.04 -3.18 9.96
C ILE A 83 9.85 -4.42 9.54
N ALA A 84 10.39 -5.17 10.49
CA ALA A 84 11.20 -6.35 10.19
C ALA A 84 10.39 -7.40 9.43
N VAL A 85 9.18 -7.72 9.88
CA VAL A 85 8.27 -8.66 9.21
C VAL A 85 7.88 -8.15 7.82
N GLY A 86 7.59 -6.86 7.66
CA GLY A 86 7.28 -6.25 6.37
C GLY A 86 8.44 -6.36 5.37
N LEU A 87 9.65 -5.97 5.78
CA LEU A 87 10.85 -6.02 4.92
C LEU A 87 11.29 -7.44 4.61
N LEU A 88 11.35 -8.33 5.61
CA LEU A 88 11.70 -9.74 5.42
C LEU A 88 10.65 -10.45 4.57
N GLY A 89 9.37 -10.13 4.78
CA GLY A 89 8.26 -10.60 3.96
C GLY A 89 8.42 -10.20 2.50
N LEU A 90 8.78 -8.93 2.22
CA LEU A 90 9.05 -8.45 0.86
C LEU A 90 10.23 -9.18 0.21
N VAL A 91 11.33 -9.37 0.94
CA VAL A 91 12.51 -10.09 0.44
C VAL A 91 12.15 -11.55 0.13
N TYR A 92 11.45 -12.22 1.05
CA TYR A 92 10.97 -13.59 0.86
C TYR A 92 10.02 -13.71 -0.33
N PHE A 93 9.09 -12.77 -0.46
CA PHE A 93 8.12 -12.73 -1.54
C PHE A 93 8.80 -12.52 -2.89
N ASN A 94 9.74 -11.57 -2.98
CA ASN A 94 10.53 -11.35 -4.18
C ASN A 94 11.39 -12.57 -4.54
N ARG A 95 12.02 -13.20 -3.55
CA ARG A 95 12.84 -14.39 -3.74
C ARG A 95 12.03 -15.65 -4.06
N THR A 96 10.76 -15.73 -3.68
CA THR A 96 9.95 -16.93 -3.93
C THR A 96 9.03 -16.75 -5.12
N VAL A 97 8.27 -15.65 -5.20
CA VAL A 97 7.29 -15.45 -6.27
C VAL A 97 7.96 -14.85 -7.51
N PHE A 98 8.68 -13.74 -7.36
CA PHE A 98 9.29 -13.08 -8.52
C PHE A 98 10.52 -13.80 -9.06
N SER A 99 11.26 -14.56 -8.26
CA SER A 99 12.36 -15.38 -8.79
C SER A 99 11.86 -16.47 -9.73
N HIS A 100 10.80 -17.19 -9.38
CA HIS A 100 10.21 -18.24 -10.22
C HIS A 100 9.64 -17.66 -11.52
N LEU A 101 9.07 -16.45 -11.46
CA LEU A 101 8.56 -15.74 -12.66
C LEU A 101 9.68 -15.19 -13.56
N ARG A 102 10.90 -15.01 -13.04
CA ARG A 102 12.07 -14.48 -13.79
C ARG A 102 13.02 -15.58 -14.27
N HIS A 103 12.97 -16.77 -13.69
CA HIS A 103 13.92 -17.86 -13.98
C HIS A 103 13.64 -18.62 -15.28
N GLU A 104 12.49 -18.46 -15.93
CA GLU A 104 12.17 -19.30 -17.09
C GLU A 104 12.73 -18.84 -18.45
N HIS A 105 12.92 -17.54 -18.74
CA HIS A 105 13.41 -17.13 -20.08
C HIS A 105 14.08 -15.75 -20.09
N ALA A 106 15.04 -15.55 -21.00
CA ALA A 106 15.63 -14.24 -21.34
C ALA A 106 14.58 -13.20 -21.80
N ASN A 107 13.36 -13.64 -22.12
CA ASN A 107 12.16 -12.82 -22.32
C ASN A 107 11.06 -13.30 -21.37
N PRO A 108 10.60 -12.50 -20.40
CA PRO A 108 9.46 -12.86 -19.55
C PRO A 108 8.24 -13.19 -20.41
N SER A 109 7.57 -14.31 -20.14
CA SER A 109 6.31 -14.61 -20.83
C SER A 109 5.26 -13.54 -20.49
N ALA A 110 4.38 -13.20 -21.44
CA ALA A 110 3.29 -12.26 -21.18
C ALA A 110 2.42 -12.67 -19.98
N ARG A 111 2.28 -13.99 -19.75
CA ARG A 111 1.56 -14.57 -18.61
C ARG A 111 2.28 -14.36 -17.28
N SER A 112 3.60 -14.57 -17.22
CA SER A 112 4.37 -14.37 -15.98
C SER A 112 4.43 -12.89 -15.61
N LEU A 113 4.53 -12.00 -16.61
CA LEU A 113 4.48 -10.55 -16.40
C LEU A 113 3.09 -10.10 -15.93
N SER A 114 2.02 -10.59 -16.54
CA SER A 114 0.66 -10.25 -16.10
C SER A 114 0.36 -10.78 -14.70
N LEU A 115 0.82 -11.99 -14.36
CA LEU A 115 0.68 -12.55 -13.01
C LEU A 115 1.46 -11.71 -11.99
N ALA A 116 2.69 -11.32 -12.31
CA ALA A 116 3.52 -10.46 -11.48
C ALA A 116 2.82 -9.12 -11.18
N ILE A 117 2.27 -8.47 -12.20
CA ILE A 117 1.53 -7.21 -12.08
C ILE A 117 0.26 -7.40 -11.25
N ALA A 118 -0.54 -8.44 -11.55
CA ALA A 118 -1.78 -8.72 -10.84
C ALA A 118 -1.55 -8.99 -9.34
N THR A 119 -0.48 -9.74 -9.02
CA THR A 119 -0.13 -10.01 -7.63
C THR A 119 0.41 -8.76 -6.93
N GLY A 120 1.26 -7.96 -7.59
CA GLY A 120 1.75 -6.70 -7.05
C GLY A 120 0.62 -5.71 -6.75
N LEU A 121 -0.28 -5.50 -7.71
CA LEU A 121 -1.46 -4.64 -7.54
C LEU A 121 -2.40 -5.16 -6.44
N GLY A 122 -2.67 -6.47 -6.40
CA GLY A 122 -3.54 -7.07 -5.39
C GLY A 122 -3.01 -6.92 -3.97
N LEU A 123 -1.70 -7.12 -3.77
CA LEU A 123 -1.05 -6.96 -2.46
C LEU A 123 -1.02 -5.49 -2.01
N HIS A 124 -0.79 -4.57 -2.95
CA HIS A 124 -0.82 -3.14 -2.67
C HIS A 124 -2.21 -2.69 -2.21
N ASN A 125 -3.26 -3.03 -2.95
CA ASN A 125 -4.65 -2.70 -2.60
C ASN A 125 -5.09 -3.31 -1.26
N LEU A 126 -4.61 -4.52 -0.93
CA LEU A 126 -4.87 -5.14 0.37
C LEU A 126 -4.27 -4.31 1.51
N SER A 127 -3.02 -3.84 1.35
CA SER A 127 -2.34 -3.04 2.38
C SER A 127 -3.05 -1.70 2.62
N GLU A 128 -3.53 -1.05 1.58
CA GLU A 128 -4.30 0.19 1.67
C GLU A 128 -5.66 -0.04 2.34
N GLY A 129 -6.36 -1.13 2.01
CA GLY A 129 -7.62 -1.49 2.66
C GLY A 129 -7.47 -1.76 4.17
N LEU A 130 -6.37 -2.40 4.58
CA LEU A 130 -6.04 -2.59 5.99
C LEU A 130 -5.76 -1.25 6.70
N ALA A 131 -5.06 -0.33 6.05
CA ALA A 131 -4.78 1.00 6.59
C ALA A 131 -6.07 1.83 6.76
N ILE A 132 -7.01 1.77 5.80
CA ILE A 132 -8.34 2.39 5.94
C ILE A 132 -9.10 1.79 7.13
N GLY A 133 -9.05 0.46 7.29
CA GLY A 133 -9.70 -0.23 8.40
C GLY A 133 -9.17 0.22 9.77
N GLU A 134 -7.86 0.38 9.89
CA GLU A 134 -7.19 0.89 11.09
C GLU A 134 -7.55 2.36 11.34
N SER A 135 -7.43 3.21 10.32
CA SER A 135 -7.75 4.65 10.42
C SER A 135 -9.21 4.90 10.82
N ALA A 136 -10.13 4.03 10.39
CA ALA A 136 -11.53 4.10 10.78
C ALA A 136 -11.77 3.75 12.26
N HIS A 137 -10.90 2.94 12.87
CA HIS A 137 -10.92 2.64 14.31
C HIS A 137 -10.39 3.81 15.14
N VAL A 138 -9.35 4.50 14.64
CA VAL A 138 -8.71 5.65 15.32
C VAL A 138 -9.42 6.99 15.05
N GLY A 139 -10.30 7.05 14.04
CA GLY A 139 -11.10 8.23 13.71
C GLY A 139 -10.42 9.26 12.81
N ALA A 140 -9.35 8.88 12.11
CA ALA A 140 -8.54 9.75 11.25
C ALA A 140 -9.12 9.86 9.83
N ILE A 141 -10.19 10.65 9.66
CA ILE A 141 -10.95 10.78 8.39
C ILE A 141 -10.13 11.44 7.25
N ALA A 142 -9.12 12.26 7.58
CA ALA A 142 -8.29 12.95 6.59
C ALA A 142 -7.43 12.00 5.73
N PHE A 143 -7.04 10.84 6.30
CA PHE A 143 -6.21 9.82 5.63
C PHE A 143 -6.96 9.13 4.48
N THR A 144 -8.27 8.94 4.63
CA THR A 144 -9.14 8.26 3.66
C THR A 144 -9.25 9.02 2.33
N GLY A 145 -9.16 10.36 2.35
CA GLY A 145 -9.26 11.18 1.15
C GLY A 145 -8.04 11.07 0.23
N VAL A 146 -6.84 10.98 0.81
CA VAL A 146 -5.59 10.81 0.04
C VAL A 146 -5.48 9.40 -0.50
N LEU A 147 -5.85 8.39 0.29
CA LEU A 147 -5.91 7.00 -0.17
C LEU A 147 -6.93 6.78 -1.29
N ALA A 148 -8.10 7.41 -1.24
CA ALA A 148 -9.09 7.29 -2.32
C ALA A 148 -8.58 7.80 -3.67
N VAL A 149 -7.71 8.81 -3.67
CA VAL A 149 -7.02 9.30 -4.88
C VAL A 149 -5.90 8.34 -5.29
N GLY A 150 -5.14 7.77 -4.34
CA GLY A 150 -4.16 6.72 -4.61
C GLY A 150 -4.77 5.50 -5.29
N PHE A 151 -5.91 5.02 -4.78
CA PHE A 151 -6.66 3.90 -5.36
C PHE A 151 -7.17 4.16 -6.79
N ALA A 152 -7.34 5.41 -7.21
CA ALA A 152 -7.88 5.74 -8.54
C ALA A 152 -6.86 5.61 -9.68
N LEU A 153 -5.56 5.43 -9.36
CA LEU A 153 -4.43 5.53 -10.28
C LEU A 153 -3.72 4.18 -10.45
#